data_AF-A0A4Y3QMG8-F1
#
_entry.id   AF-A0A4Y3QMG8-F1
#
_cell.length_a   1.000
_cell.length_b   1.000
_cell.length_c   1.000
_cell.angle_alpha   90.00
_cell.angle_beta   90.00
_cell.angle_gamma   90.00
#
_symmetry.space_group_name_H-M   'P 1'
#
loop_
_entity.id
_entity.type
_entity.pdbx_description
1 polymer ?
#
loop_
_entity_poly.entity_id
_entity_poly.type
_entity_poly.pdbx_seq_one_letter_code
_entity_poly.pdbx_strand_id
1 'polypeptide(L)'
;MDTDVLAEQASTLGRVSDSLDAAASAAGTPLPGSAFGVLASGIVVGAANGLASNTAQLLSSARELVATMQKGVQVARESFDEVEEQAVAVMQEFES
;
A
#
# COMPACT_ATOMS: atom_id res chain seq x y z
N MET A 1 -18.17 -14.05 8.17
CA MET A 1 -16.98 -14.73 8.72
C MET A 1 -15.77 -14.58 7.79
N ASP A 2 -15.88 -14.80 6.47
CA ASP A 2 -14.80 -14.50 5.50
C ASP A 2 -14.83 -13.05 4.97
N THR A 3 -16.02 -12.48 4.78
CA THR A 3 -16.20 -11.07 4.37
C THR A 3 -15.60 -10.10 5.40
N ASP A 4 -15.63 -10.47 6.69
CA ASP A 4 -15.04 -9.71 7.79
C ASP A 4 -13.51 -9.70 7.73
N VAL A 5 -12.90 -10.83 7.31
CA VAL A 5 -11.44 -10.93 7.14
C VAL A 5 -10.98 -10.09 5.94
N LEU A 6 -11.71 -10.12 4.83
CA LEU A 6 -11.41 -9.30 3.65
C LEU A 6 -11.59 -7.81 3.95
N ALA A 7 -12.60 -7.44 4.76
CA ALA A 7 -12.80 -6.08 5.22
C ALA A 7 -11.64 -5.59 6.11
N GLU A 8 -11.17 -6.42 7.04
CA GLU A 8 -10.02 -6.09 7.90
C GLU A 8 -8.71 -5.98 7.09
N GLN A 9 -8.51 -6.84 6.10
CA GLN A 9 -7.38 -6.76 5.17
C GLN A 9 -7.41 -5.47 4.37
N ALA A 10 -8.57 -5.09 3.81
CA ALA A 10 -8.74 -3.83 3.09
C ALA A 10 -8.45 -2.61 3.99
N SER A 11 -8.98 -2.61 5.22
CA SER A 11 -8.72 -1.57 6.23
C SER A 11 -7.22 -1.46 6.56
N THR A 12 -6.56 -2.59 6.77
CA THR A 12 -5.11 -2.64 7.06
C THR A 12 -4.29 -2.13 5.88
N LEU A 13 -4.62 -2.54 4.66
CA LEU A 13 -3.94 -2.06 3.45
C LEU A 13 -4.12 -0.56 3.26
N GLY A 14 -5.29 -0.01 3.57
CA GLY A 14 -5.54 1.43 3.58
C GLY A 14 -4.60 2.17 4.54
N ARG A 15 -4.53 1.73 5.80
CA ARG A 15 -3.63 2.33 6.80
C ARG A 15 -2.15 2.24 6.41
N VAL A 16 -1.74 1.14 5.80
CA VAL A 16 -0.36 0.97 5.30
C VAL A 16 -0.09 1.92 4.14
N SER A 17 -1.03 2.08 3.20
CA SER A 17 -0.91 3.05 2.11
C SER A 17 -0.71 4.46 2.65
N ASP A 18 -1.54 4.91 3.59
CA ASP A 18 -1.43 6.24 4.20
C ASP A 18 -0.07 6.46 4.88
N SER A 19 0.45 5.42 5.56
CA SER A 19 1.77 5.46 6.19
C SER A 19 2.91 5.56 5.16
N LEU A 20 2.80 4.84 4.03
CA LEU A 20 3.75 4.94 2.92
C LEU A 20 3.66 6.32 2.23
N ASP A 21 2.47 6.90 2.19
CA ASP A 21 2.24 8.25 1.70
C ASP A 21 2.99 9.30 2.52
N ALA A 22 2.81 9.26 3.84
CA ALA A 22 3.53 10.12 4.77
C ALA A 22 5.06 9.93 4.68
N ALA A 23 5.52 8.68 4.61
CA ALA A 23 6.95 8.37 4.54
C ALA A 23 7.60 8.91 3.25
N ALA A 24 6.93 8.82 2.10
CA ALA A 24 7.51 9.32 0.85
C ALA A 24 7.51 10.85 0.78
N SER A 25 6.50 11.50 1.36
CA SER A 25 6.48 12.96 1.48
C SER A 25 7.68 13.46 2.31
N ALA A 26 8.01 12.76 3.40
CA ALA A 26 9.18 13.06 4.21
C ALA A 26 10.50 12.79 3.46
N ALA A 27 10.62 11.65 2.77
CA ALA A 27 11.82 11.28 2.03
C ALA A 27 12.07 12.14 0.79
N GLY A 28 11.02 12.69 0.18
CA GLY A 28 11.10 13.56 -0.99
C GLY A 28 11.54 15.00 -0.69
N THR A 29 11.67 15.38 0.59
CA THR A 29 12.13 16.72 0.97
C THR A 29 13.65 16.81 0.81
N PRO A 30 14.18 17.60 -0.14
CA PRO A 30 15.62 17.68 -0.38
C PRO A 30 16.35 18.22 0.84
N LEU A 31 17.49 17.63 1.19
CA LEU A 31 18.35 18.18 2.23
C LEU A 31 19.02 19.47 1.70
N PRO A 32 18.93 20.60 2.43
CA PRO A 32 19.60 21.81 2.01
C PRO A 32 21.12 21.58 1.95
N GLY A 33 21.81 22.23 1.01
CA GLY A 33 23.26 22.09 0.85
C GLY A 33 24.08 22.50 2.09
N SER A 34 23.46 23.18 3.06
CA SER A 34 24.03 23.53 4.36
C SER A 34 23.67 22.57 5.50
N ALA A 35 22.84 21.54 5.26
CA ALA A 35 22.32 20.63 6.30
C ALA A 35 23.41 19.94 7.13
N PHE A 36 24.60 19.77 6.56
CA PHE A 36 25.74 19.12 7.21
C PHE A 36 26.95 20.05 7.42
N GLY A 37 26.79 21.36 7.26
CA GLY A 37 27.88 22.33 7.48
C GLY A 37 29.13 22.01 6.66
N VAL A 38 30.30 21.87 7.31
CA VAL A 38 31.60 21.59 6.66
C VAL A 38 31.64 20.21 5.96
N LEU A 39 30.77 19.26 6.37
CA LEU A 39 30.64 17.93 5.74
C LEU A 39 29.89 17.98 4.40
N ALA A 40 29.32 19.13 4.02
CA ALA A 40 28.61 19.33 2.76
C ALA A 40 29.52 19.34 1.52
N SER A 41 30.84 19.35 1.69
CA SER A 41 31.85 19.49 0.63
C SER A 41 31.98 18.31 -0.36
N GLY A 42 31.03 17.36 -0.38
CA GLY A 42 30.80 16.55 -1.57
C GLY A 42 30.31 15.12 -1.35
N ILE A 43 30.68 14.46 -0.25
CA ILE A 43 30.39 13.02 -0.07
C ILE A 43 29.07 12.79 0.67
N VAL A 44 28.86 13.49 1.80
CA VAL A 44 27.72 13.20 2.69
C VAL A 44 26.39 13.61 2.05
N VAL A 45 26.35 14.77 1.40
CA VAL A 45 25.13 15.26 0.72
C VAL A 45 24.78 14.39 -0.49
N GLY A 46 25.78 13.98 -1.28
CA GLY A 46 25.57 13.08 -2.42
C GLY A 46 25.06 11.70 -1.99
N ALA A 47 25.67 11.11 -0.97
CA ALA A 47 25.23 9.83 -0.40
C ALA A 47 23.83 9.93 0.23
N ALA A 48 23.54 11.00 0.96
CA ALA A 48 22.23 11.22 1.58
C ALA A 48 21.12 11.41 0.53
N ASN A 49 21.38 12.18 -0.53
CA ASN A 49 20.44 12.34 -1.64
C ASN A 49 20.26 11.03 -2.43
N GLY A 50 21.34 10.25 -2.61
CA GLY A 50 21.27 8.91 -3.22
C GLY A 50 20.43 7.95 -2.39
N LEU A 51 20.59 7.96 -1.07
CA LEU A 51 19.77 7.17 -0.15
C LEU A 51 18.30 7.60 -0.22
N ALA A 52 18.03 8.92 -0.16
CA ALA A 52 16.68 9.46 -0.29
C ALA A 52 16.02 9.04 -1.62
N SER A 53 16.77 9.06 -2.73
CA SER A 53 16.28 8.60 -4.03
C SER A 53 15.96 7.11 -4.05
N ASN A 54 16.80 6.25 -3.45
CA ASN A 54 16.54 4.81 -3.35
C ASN A 54 15.34 4.54 -2.43
N THR A 55 15.22 5.26 -1.32
CA THR A 55 14.06 5.18 -0.42
C THR A 55 12.78 5.59 -1.15
N ALA A 56 12.81 6.66 -1.95
CA ALA A 56 11.66 7.06 -2.76
C ALA A 56 11.24 5.98 -3.77
N GLN A 57 12.20 5.31 -4.42
CA GLN A 57 11.92 4.18 -5.32
C GLN A 57 11.29 2.99 -4.58
N LEU A 58 11.86 2.59 -3.45
CA LEU A 58 11.31 1.51 -2.62
C LEU A 58 9.88 1.83 -2.14
N LEU A 59 9.63 3.08 -1.74
CA LEU A 59 8.30 3.53 -1.35
C LEU A 59 7.32 3.51 -2.52
N SER A 60 7.77 3.85 -3.73
CA SER A 60 6.96 3.73 -4.95
C SER A 60 6.55 2.28 -5.21
N SER A 61 7.50 1.34 -5.18
CA SER A 61 7.21 -0.09 -5.37
C SER A 61 6.32 -0.65 -4.26
N ALA A 62 6.50 -0.20 -3.02
CA ALA A 62 5.64 -0.59 -1.90
C ALA A 62 4.19 -0.13 -2.11
N ARG A 63 3.97 1.09 -2.63
CA ARG A 63 2.62 1.60 -2.96
C ARG A 63 1.98 0.79 -4.09
N GLU A 64 2.72 0.46 -5.14
CA GLU A 64 2.22 -0.38 -6.23
C GLU A 64 1.81 -1.77 -5.73
N LEU A 65 2.60 -2.36 -4.84
CA LEU A 65 2.27 -3.63 -4.20
C LEU A 65 0.98 -3.53 -3.37
N VAL A 66 0.85 -2.50 -2.53
CA VAL A 66 -0.34 -2.28 -1.70
C VAL A 66 -1.58 -2.08 -2.58
N ALA A 67 -1.50 -1.28 -3.65
CA ALA A 67 -2.60 -1.08 -4.58
C ALA A 67 -3.00 -2.39 -5.28
N THR A 68 -2.03 -3.23 -5.64
CA THR A 68 -2.28 -4.55 -6.24
C THR A 68 -2.97 -5.47 -5.24
N MET A 69 -2.53 -5.48 -3.97
CA MET A 69 -3.17 -6.26 -2.92
C MET A 69 -4.59 -5.79 -2.63
N GLN A 70 -4.84 -4.48 -2.59
CA GLN A 70 -6.19 -3.93 -2.42
C GLN A 70 -7.13 -4.39 -3.54
N LYS A 71 -6.66 -4.34 -4.80
CA LYS A 71 -7.42 -4.87 -5.93
C LYS A 71 -7.69 -6.37 -5.80
N GLY A 72 -6.70 -7.15 -5.36
CA GLY A 72 -6.86 -8.59 -5.11
C GLY A 72 -7.93 -8.90 -4.04
N VAL A 73 -7.90 -8.16 -2.92
CA VAL A 73 -8.90 -8.28 -1.84
C VAL A 73 -10.30 -7.91 -2.34
N GLN A 74 -10.41 -6.86 -3.14
CA GLN A 74 -11.70 -6.44 -3.72
C GLN A 74 -12.27 -7.53 -4.65
N VAL A 75 -11.46 -8.06 -5.56
CA VAL A 75 -11.88 -9.13 -6.48
C VAL A 75 -12.28 -10.39 -5.70
N ALA A 76 -11.51 -10.76 -4.68
CA ALA A 76 -11.87 -11.89 -3.83
C ALA A 76 -13.23 -11.69 -3.18
N ARG A 77 -13.51 -10.48 -2.66
CA ARG A 77 -14.79 -10.17 -2.03
C ARG A 77 -15.95 -10.28 -3.02
N GLU A 78 -15.81 -9.70 -4.20
CA GLU A 78 -16.81 -9.79 -5.27
C GLU A 78 -17.08 -11.25 -5.66
N SER A 79 -16.04 -12.09 -5.78
CA SER A 79 -16.22 -13.53 -6.05
C SER A 79 -16.90 -14.29 -4.92
N PHE A 80 -16.63 -13.95 -3.64
CA PHE A 80 -17.33 -14.57 -2.51
C PHE A 80 -18.82 -14.19 -2.51
N ASP A 81 -19.14 -12.91 -2.73
CA ASP A 81 -20.52 -12.42 -2.79
C ASP A 81 -21.30 -13.13 -3.93
N GLU A 82 -20.68 -13.30 -5.11
CA GLU A 82 -21.28 -14.04 -6.23
C GLU A 82 -21.54 -15.52 -5.92
N VAL A 83 -20.62 -16.19 -5.23
CA VAL A 83 -20.78 -17.60 -4.83
C VAL A 83 -21.88 -17.75 -3.78
N GLU A 84 -21.98 -16.81 -2.84
CA GLU A 84 -23.02 -16.80 -1.82
C GLU A 84 -24.41 -16.59 -2.44
N GLU A 85 -24.54 -15.66 -3.39
CA GLU A 85 -25.79 -15.42 -4.12
C GLU A 85 -26.23 -16.66 -4.92
N GLN A 86 -25.29 -17.33 -5.61
CA GLN A 86 -25.57 -18.58 -6.30
C GLN A 86 -26.02 -19.70 -5.35
N ALA A 87 -25.37 -19.83 -4.19
CA ALA A 87 -25.74 -20.83 -3.20
C ALA A 87 -27.15 -20.59 -2.63
N VAL A 88 -27.51 -19.33 -2.35
CA VAL A 88 -28.86 -18.95 -1.90
C VAL A 88 -29.90 -19.26 -2.97
N ALA A 89 -29.63 -18.92 -4.23
CA ALA A 89 -30.54 -19.19 -5.35
C ALA A 89 -30.83 -20.70 -5.50
N VAL A 90 -29.80 -21.54 -5.41
CA VAL A 90 -29.95 -23.00 -5.48
C VAL A 90 -30.76 -23.52 -4.30
N MET A 91 -30.52 -23.05 -3.07
CA MET A 91 -31.30 -23.47 -1.90
C MET A 91 -32.79 -23.14 -2.02
N GLN A 92 -33.13 -21.95 -2.53
CA GLN A 92 -34.52 -21.54 -2.73
C GLN A 92 -35.24 -22.41 -3.77
N GLU A 93 -34.52 -22.86 -4.80
CA GLU A 93 -35.06 -23.76 -5.83
C GLU A 93 -35.39 -25.16 -5.26
N PHE A 94 -34.66 -25.62 -4.23
CA PHE A 94 -34.94 -26.90 -3.55
C PHE A 94 -36.07 -26.84 -2.50
N GLU A 95 -36.39 -25.65 -1.97
CA GLU A 95 -37.49 -25.44 -1.01
C GLU A 95 -38.84 -25.14 -1.69
N SER A 96 -38.86 -25.02 -3.02
CA SER A 96 -40.03 -24.75 -3.88
C SER A 96 -40.71 -26.03 -4.39
#